data_AF-A0A8K0HW83-F1
#
_entry.id   AF-A0A8K0HW83-F1
#
_cell.length_a   1.000
_cell.length_b   1.000
_cell.length_c   1.000
_cell.angle_alpha   90.00
_cell.angle_beta   90.00
_cell.angle_gamma   90.00
#
_symmetry.space_group_name_H-M   'P 1'
#
loop_
_entity.id
_entity.type
_entity.pdbx_description
1 polymer ?
#
loop_
_entity_poly.entity_id
_entity_poly.type
_entity_poly.pdbx_seq_one_letter_code
_entity_poly.pdbx_strand_id
1 'polypeptide(L)'
;MLKSGENDTSIALRNCKRIEKLDDPITPVKAILKLCPAERLISLYKLPSFVSVDDFLQKVATIRGKLKKGGIVDIEAAARIVLHDWNEGKIPYYTLPPTRDPGAGLDSAIVSEFGKEFDVDEVYKGESSFIGSLASVEDYSHVEVPPSLPLNVD
;
A
#
# COMPACT_ATOMS: atom_id res chain seq x y z
N MET A 1 -1.22 -19.68 20.09
CA MET A 1 0.02 -19.02 20.54
C MET A 1 1.12 -19.29 19.52
N LEU A 2 1.49 -18.31 18.67
CA LEU A 2 2.64 -18.43 17.76
C LEU A 2 3.46 -17.12 17.77
N LYS A 3 4.63 -17.21 18.42
CA LYS A 3 5.91 -16.49 18.27
C LYS A 3 5.88 -14.98 18.00
N SER A 4 6.00 -14.19 19.07
CA SER A 4 6.19 -12.73 19.02
C SER A 4 7.35 -12.25 18.10
N GLY A 5 8.39 -13.08 17.89
CA GLY A 5 9.52 -12.73 17.01
C GLY A 5 9.22 -12.76 15.51
N GLU A 6 8.31 -13.63 15.04
CA GLU A 6 7.90 -13.63 13.62
C GLU A 6 6.94 -12.46 13.32
N ASN A 7 6.18 -12.03 14.33
CA ASN A 7 5.31 -10.88 14.20
C ASN A 7 6.13 -9.58 14.05
N ASP A 8 7.18 -9.39 14.84
CA ASP A 8 7.99 -8.16 14.78
C ASP A 8 8.68 -7.96 13.41
N THR A 9 9.14 -9.05 12.79
CA THR A 9 9.71 -9.01 11.44
C THR A 9 8.67 -8.71 10.37
N SER A 10 7.50 -9.35 10.43
CA SER A 10 6.42 -9.09 9.48
C SER A 10 5.82 -7.69 9.64
N ILE A 11 5.76 -7.15 10.86
CA ILE A 11 5.40 -5.76 11.16
C ILE A 11 6.40 -4.79 10.53
N ALA A 12 7.71 -5.07 10.65
CA ALA A 12 8.75 -4.25 10.05
C ALA A 12 8.70 -4.25 8.51
N LEU A 13 8.51 -5.43 7.89
CA LEU A 13 8.43 -5.57 6.42
C LEU A 13 7.16 -5.00 5.80
N ARG A 14 6.10 -4.80 6.60
CA ARG A 14 4.85 -4.14 6.22
C ARG A 14 4.84 -2.64 6.50
N ASN A 15 6.00 -2.05 6.83
CA ASN A 15 6.16 -0.63 7.10
C ASN A 15 5.36 -0.12 8.30
N CYS A 16 4.98 -0.99 9.24
CA CYS A 16 4.14 -0.63 10.38
C CYS A 16 4.91 0.10 11.51
N LYS A 17 6.25 0.12 11.47
CA LYS A 17 7.13 0.83 12.41
C LYS A 17 8.20 1.60 11.63
N ARG A 18 8.54 2.81 12.08
CA ARG A 18 9.65 3.58 11.49
C ARG A 18 10.97 2.85 11.70
N ILE A 19 11.77 2.74 10.64
CA ILE A 19 13.07 2.04 10.62
C ILE A 19 14.03 2.62 11.67
N GLU A 20 13.95 3.93 11.94
CA GLU A 20 14.82 4.62 12.89
C GLU A 20 14.65 4.13 14.33
N LYS A 21 13.42 3.75 14.70
CA LYS A 21 13.04 3.31 16.05
C LYS A 21 13.12 1.80 16.21
N LEU A 22 13.67 1.09 15.22
CA LEU A 22 13.77 -0.35 15.26
C LEU A 22 15.03 -0.73 16.08
N ASP A 23 14.82 -1.56 17.10
CA ASP A 23 15.87 -2.00 18.02
C ASP A 23 16.84 -2.98 17.34
N ASP A 24 16.33 -3.83 16.44
CA ASP A 24 17.14 -4.76 15.65
C ASP A 24 16.79 -4.67 14.15
N PRO A 25 17.56 -3.92 13.33
CA PRO A 25 17.36 -3.83 11.90
C PRO A 25 17.89 -5.05 11.12
N ILE A 26 18.66 -5.94 11.73
CA ILE A 26 19.32 -7.05 11.03
C ILE A 26 18.33 -8.20 10.78
N THR A 27 17.47 -8.48 11.77
CA THR A 27 16.51 -9.60 11.68
C THR A 27 15.52 -9.45 10.50
N PRO A 28 14.91 -8.28 10.23
CA PRO A 28 14.07 -8.11 9.05
C PRO A 28 14.84 -8.23 7.72
N VAL A 29 16.09 -7.77 7.67
CA VAL A 29 16.94 -7.94 6.47
C VAL A 29 17.19 -9.42 6.18
N LYS A 30 17.43 -10.24 7.22
CA LYS A 30 17.54 -11.70 7.06
C LYS A 30 16.28 -12.33 6.47
N ALA A 31 15.09 -11.78 6.76
CA ALA A 31 13.86 -12.21 6.13
C ALA A 31 13.79 -11.77 4.64
N ILE A 32 14.20 -10.54 4.31
CA ILE A 32 14.28 -10.06 2.91
C ILE A 32 15.18 -10.96 2.06
N LEU A 33 16.36 -11.32 2.59
CA LEU A 33 17.31 -12.21 1.90
C LEU A 33 16.77 -13.63 1.66
N LYS A 34 15.77 -14.08 2.43
CA LYS A 34 15.07 -15.35 2.19
C LYS A 34 13.96 -15.21 1.14
N LEU A 35 13.35 -14.04 1.06
CA LEU A 35 12.24 -13.75 0.14
C LEU A 35 12.74 -13.45 -1.28
N CYS A 36 13.90 -12.78 -1.39
CA CYS A 36 14.47 -12.36 -2.66
C CYS A 36 15.61 -13.28 -3.09
N PRO A 37 15.65 -13.69 -4.38
CA PRO A 37 16.80 -14.43 -4.91
C PRO A 37 18.07 -13.58 -4.88
N ALA A 38 19.18 -14.20 -4.48
CA ALA A 38 20.46 -13.53 -4.25
C ALA A 38 20.98 -12.78 -5.50
N GLU A 39 20.80 -13.35 -6.70
CA GLU A 39 21.21 -12.76 -7.97
C GLU A 39 20.63 -11.36 -8.21
N ARG A 40 19.38 -11.13 -7.78
CA ARG A 40 18.73 -9.83 -7.90
C ARG A 40 19.31 -8.81 -6.93
N LEU A 41 19.60 -9.22 -5.71
CA LEU A 41 20.26 -8.36 -4.72
C LEU A 41 21.69 -8.00 -5.15
N ILE A 42 22.44 -8.96 -5.71
CA ILE A 42 23.77 -8.76 -6.28
C ILE A 42 23.72 -7.69 -7.38
N SER A 43 22.79 -7.83 -8.32
CA SER A 43 22.63 -6.89 -9.44
C SER A 43 22.20 -5.49 -8.96
N LEU A 44 21.27 -5.41 -8.00
CA LEU A 44 20.73 -4.16 -7.49
C LEU A 44 21.76 -3.35 -6.69
N TYR A 45 22.50 -4.02 -5.81
CA TYR A 45 23.53 -3.39 -4.98
C TYR A 45 24.91 -3.35 -5.63
N LYS A 46 25.07 -3.90 -6.84
CA LYS A 46 26.34 -4.04 -7.57
C LYS A 46 27.41 -4.75 -6.74
N LEU A 47 27.00 -5.83 -6.09
CA LEU A 47 27.88 -6.65 -5.26
C LEU A 47 28.57 -7.71 -6.14
N PRO A 48 29.77 -8.19 -5.79
CA PRO A 48 30.42 -9.28 -6.51
C PRO A 48 29.75 -10.63 -6.23
N SER A 49 29.57 -10.96 -4.96
CA SER A 49 28.85 -12.13 -4.45
C SER A 49 28.66 -11.96 -2.95
N PHE A 50 27.76 -12.72 -2.33
CA PHE A 50 27.68 -12.81 -0.87
C PHE A 50 27.22 -14.20 -0.44
N VAL A 51 27.65 -14.65 0.74
CA VAL A 51 27.31 -15.98 1.28
C VAL A 51 26.38 -15.88 2.48
N SER A 52 26.62 -14.90 3.35
CA SER A 52 25.87 -14.68 4.59
C SER A 52 25.19 -13.32 4.58
N VAL A 53 24.18 -13.15 5.42
CA VAL A 53 23.54 -11.86 5.69
C VAL A 53 24.56 -10.83 6.18
N ASP A 54 25.48 -11.26 7.03
CA ASP A 54 26.52 -10.39 7.60
C ASP A 54 27.50 -9.91 6.52
N ASP A 55 27.93 -10.84 5.65
CA ASP A 55 28.79 -10.54 4.49
C ASP A 55 28.08 -9.61 3.48
N PHE A 56 26.79 -9.82 3.23
CA PHE A 56 25.97 -8.92 2.42
C PHE A 56 25.95 -7.52 3.00
N LEU A 57 25.63 -7.37 4.29
CA LEU A 57 25.57 -6.06 4.95
C LEU A 57 26.95 -5.40 5.01
N GLN A 58 28.03 -6.15 5.24
CA GLN A 58 29.39 -5.63 5.26
C GLN A 58 29.79 -5.06 3.90
N LYS A 59 29.46 -5.76 2.82
CA LYS A 59 29.73 -5.30 1.45
C LYS A 59 28.87 -4.10 1.07
N VAL A 60 27.57 -4.11 1.42
CA VAL A 60 26.67 -2.96 1.21
C VAL A 60 27.18 -1.72 1.95
N ALA A 61 27.57 -1.88 3.21
CA ALA A 61 28.14 -0.81 4.02
C ALA A 61 29.43 -0.25 3.40
N THR A 62 30.30 -1.12 2.88
CA THR A 62 31.55 -0.71 2.22
C THR A 62 31.26 0.09 0.95
N ILE A 63 30.36 -0.38 0.08
CA ILE A 63 29.98 0.32 -1.16
C ILE A 63 29.29 1.65 -0.87
N ARG A 64 28.50 1.72 0.21
CA ARG A 64 27.77 2.94 0.60
C ARG A 64 28.55 3.85 1.55
N GLY A 65 29.80 3.51 1.87
CA GLY A 65 30.66 4.31 2.74
C GLY A 65 30.16 4.44 4.18
N LYS A 66 29.41 3.45 4.69
CA LYS A 66 28.93 3.40 6.08
C LYS A 66 29.99 2.74 6.97
N LEU A 67 30.96 3.55 7.39
CA LEU A 67 32.07 3.15 8.24
C LEU A 67 32.04 3.99 9.53
N LYS A 68 32.25 3.34 10.67
CA LYS A 68 32.50 3.96 11.97
C LYS A 68 33.95 4.48 12.04
N LYS A 69 34.25 5.20 13.12
CA LYS A 69 35.62 5.66 13.41
C LYS A 69 36.58 4.47 13.41
N GLY A 70 37.74 4.64 12.78
CA GLY A 70 38.73 3.57 12.63
C GLY A 70 38.51 2.62 11.45
N GLY A 71 37.59 2.94 10.53
CA GLY A 71 37.36 2.13 9.31
C GLY A 71 36.56 0.85 9.56
N ILE A 72 35.96 0.72 10.75
CA ILE A 72 35.11 -0.42 11.11
C ILE A 72 33.78 -0.28 10.37
N VAL A 73 33.31 -1.35 9.74
CA VAL A 73 32.08 -1.34 8.97
C VAL A 73 30.84 -1.22 9.87
N ASP A 74 29.90 -0.34 9.51
CA ASP A 74 28.64 -0.16 10.24
C ASP A 74 27.51 -1.02 9.65
N ILE A 75 27.34 -2.22 10.22
CA ILE A 75 26.36 -3.22 9.78
C ILE A 75 24.92 -2.73 10.04
N GLU A 76 24.66 -2.10 11.19
CA GLU A 76 23.32 -1.59 11.53
C GLU A 76 22.88 -0.47 10.60
N ALA A 77 23.79 0.47 10.29
CA ALA A 77 23.51 1.54 9.35
C ALA A 77 23.21 1.01 7.94
N ALA A 78 23.94 -0.02 7.49
CA ALA A 78 23.66 -0.69 6.22
C ALA A 78 22.31 -1.43 6.24
N ALA A 79 21.98 -2.11 7.34
CA ALA A 79 20.68 -2.77 7.48
C ALA A 79 19.51 -1.78 7.36
N ARG A 80 19.64 -0.60 7.97
CA ARG A 80 18.64 0.48 7.84
C ARG A 80 18.49 0.99 6.41
N ILE A 81 19.58 1.08 5.63
CA ILE A 81 19.50 1.43 4.21
C ILE A 81 18.73 0.36 3.43
N VAL A 82 19.05 -0.91 3.64
CA VAL A 82 18.38 -2.01 2.94
C VAL A 82 16.89 -2.04 3.27
N LEU A 83 16.51 -1.80 4.53
CA LEU A 83 15.11 -1.67 4.92
C LEU A 83 14.43 -0.44 4.29
N HIS A 84 15.15 0.67 4.15
CA HIS A 84 14.61 1.83 3.44
C HIS A 84 14.34 1.51 1.96
N ASP A 85 15.29 0.85 1.29
CA ASP A 85 15.14 0.43 -0.10
C ASP A 85 14.00 -0.59 -0.28
N TRP A 86 13.76 -1.44 0.73
CA TRP A 86 12.59 -2.31 0.78
C TRP A 86 11.28 -1.51 0.85
N ASN A 87 11.22 -0.53 1.75
CA ASN A 87 10.03 0.30 1.95
C ASN A 87 9.71 1.19 0.73
N GLU A 88 10.74 1.67 0.03
CA GLU A 88 10.60 2.42 -1.23
C GLU A 88 10.24 1.53 -2.43
N GLY A 89 10.28 0.20 -2.27
CA GLY A 89 10.01 -0.75 -3.35
C GLY A 89 11.14 -0.86 -4.37
N LYS A 90 12.36 -0.40 -4.05
CA LYS A 90 13.54 -0.62 -4.90
C LYS A 90 13.87 -2.10 -5.01
N ILE A 91 13.66 -2.86 -3.93
CA ILE A 91 13.85 -4.31 -3.92
C ILE A 91 12.57 -4.96 -4.47
N PRO A 92 12.58 -5.50 -5.70
CA PRO A 92 11.37 -6.07 -6.29
C PRO A 92 11.07 -7.43 -5.65
N TYR A 93 9.92 -7.52 -4.98
CA TYR A 93 9.38 -8.75 -4.43
C TYR A 93 7.88 -8.82 -4.70
N TYR A 94 7.39 -10.02 -4.99
CA TYR A 94 5.97 -10.30 -5.07
C TYR A 94 5.71 -11.70 -4.49
N THR A 95 4.53 -11.87 -3.91
CA THR A 95 4.03 -13.18 -3.50
C THR A 95 2.95 -13.59 -4.49
N LEU A 96 2.95 -14.84 -4.92
CA LEU A 96 1.87 -15.36 -5.73
C LEU A 96 0.59 -15.43 -4.88
N PRO A 97 -0.58 -15.13 -5.47
CA PRO A 97 -1.84 -15.36 -4.79
C PRO A 97 -1.96 -16.84 -4.41
N PRO A 98 -2.68 -17.17 -3.32
CA PRO A 98 -2.94 -18.55 -2.97
C PRO A 98 -3.67 -19.25 -4.13
N THR A 99 -3.24 -20.48 -4.45
CA THR A 99 -3.92 -21.31 -5.44
C THR A 99 -5.34 -21.54 -4.97
N ARG A 100 -6.31 -21.04 -5.73
CA ARG A 100 -7.73 -21.34 -5.50
C ARG A 100 -7.97 -22.75 -6.00
N ASP A 101 -8.42 -23.64 -5.12
CA ASP A 101 -8.91 -24.94 -5.56
C ASP A 101 -10.06 -24.71 -6.56
N PRO A 102 -10.04 -25.34 -7.73
CA PRO A 102 -11.11 -25.18 -8.72
C PRO A 102 -12.49 -25.67 -8.22
N GLY A 103 -12.54 -26.33 -7.05
CA GLY A 103 -13.78 -26.75 -6.38
C GLY A 103 -14.20 -25.88 -5.18
N ALA A 104 -13.41 -24.88 -4.79
CA ALA A 104 -13.83 -23.89 -3.80
C ALA A 104 -14.65 -22.82 -4.53
N GLY A 105 -15.97 -23.04 -4.57
CA GLY A 105 -16.96 -22.29 -5.32
C GLY A 105 -16.61 -20.82 -5.56
N LEU A 106 -16.24 -20.51 -6.79
CA LEU A 106 -16.57 -19.23 -7.40
C LEU A 106 -18.07 -19.29 -7.71
N ASP A 107 -18.90 -19.41 -6.67
CA ASP A 107 -20.34 -19.31 -6.79
C ASP A 107 -20.64 -17.83 -6.99
N SER A 108 -20.41 -17.33 -8.20
CA SER A 108 -21.05 -16.11 -8.66
C SER A 108 -22.52 -16.43 -8.85
N ALA A 109 -23.26 -16.47 -7.74
CA ALA A 109 -24.71 -16.49 -7.77
C ALA A 109 -25.17 -15.08 -8.17
N ILE A 110 -25.96 -14.99 -9.24
CA ILE A 110 -26.72 -13.77 -9.51
C ILE A 110 -27.65 -13.61 -8.32
N VAL A 111 -27.35 -12.62 -7.48
CA VAL A 111 -28.17 -12.28 -6.31
C VAL A 111 -29.50 -11.76 -6.86
N SER A 112 -30.55 -12.58 -6.75
CA SER A 112 -31.89 -12.23 -7.23
C SER A 112 -32.55 -11.13 -6.40
N GLU A 113 -32.15 -10.99 -5.13
CA GLU A 113 -32.62 -9.95 -4.21
C GLU A 113 -31.45 -9.48 -3.34
N PHE A 114 -31.20 -8.17 -3.31
CA PHE A 114 -30.23 -7.59 -2.40
C PHE A 114 -30.66 -7.85 -0.94
N GLY A 115 -29.69 -8.02 -0.03
CA GLY A 115 -30.00 -8.19 1.38
C GLY A 115 -30.84 -7.01 1.89
N LYS A 116 -31.71 -7.25 2.88
CA LYS A 116 -32.60 -6.22 3.47
C LYS A 116 -31.87 -4.96 3.95
N GLU A 117 -30.56 -5.07 4.18
CA GLU A 117 -29.67 -3.97 4.57
C GLU A 117 -29.35 -3.01 3.40
N PHE A 118 -29.60 -3.42 2.16
CA PHE A 118 -29.39 -2.66 0.94
C PHE A 118 -30.69 -2.58 0.12
N ASP A 119 -31.73 -1.98 0.73
CA ASP A 119 -33.02 -1.72 0.07
C ASP A 119 -32.91 -0.47 -0.82
N VAL A 120 -32.59 -0.71 -2.09
CA VAL A 120 -32.46 0.33 -3.11
C VAL A 120 -33.81 1.04 -3.37
N ASP A 121 -34.93 0.32 -3.24
CA ASP A 121 -36.26 0.87 -3.45
C ASP A 121 -36.65 1.87 -2.35
N GLU A 122 -36.25 1.64 -1.10
CA GLU A 122 -36.45 2.59 0.00
C GLU A 122 -35.71 3.91 -0.27
N VAL A 123 -34.45 3.82 -0.72
CA VAL A 123 -33.64 5.01 -1.07
C VAL A 123 -34.29 5.79 -2.22
N TYR A 124 -34.65 5.12 -3.32
CA TYR A 124 -35.31 5.80 -4.45
C TYR A 124 -36.68 6.39 -4.10
N LYS A 125 -37.44 5.77 -3.19
CA LYS A 125 -38.70 6.35 -2.67
C LYS A 125 -38.44 7.62 -1.85
N GLY A 126 -37.40 7.61 -1.02
CA GLY A 126 -36.97 8.79 -0.26
C GLY A 126 -36.53 9.93 -1.18
N GLU A 127 -35.72 9.64 -2.19
CA GLU A 127 -35.21 10.65 -3.13
C GLU A 127 -36.31 11.18 -4.06
N SER A 128 -37.18 10.32 -4.59
CA SER A 128 -38.27 10.74 -5.48
C SER A 128 -39.31 11.61 -4.76
N SER A 129 -39.62 11.31 -3.50
CA SER A 129 -40.51 12.16 -2.69
C SER A 129 -39.87 13.52 -2.37
N PHE A 130 -38.57 13.55 -2.07
CA PHE A 130 -37.83 14.79 -1.88
C PHE A 130 -37.79 15.64 -3.16
N ILE A 131 -37.43 15.04 -4.30
CA ILE A 131 -37.37 15.71 -5.61
C ILE A 131 -38.76 16.21 -6.03
N GLY A 132 -39.82 15.41 -5.80
CA GLY A 132 -41.19 15.80 -6.10
C GLY A 132 -41.74 16.93 -5.22
N SER A 133 -41.10 17.21 -4.07
CA SER A 133 -41.43 18.35 -3.22
C SER A 133 -40.71 19.64 -3.63
N LEU A 134 -39.74 19.58 -4.55
CA LEU A 134 -39.09 20.78 -5.07
C LEU A 134 -40.06 21.49 -6.02
N ALA A 135 -40.00 22.83 -6.03
CA ALA A 135 -40.81 23.64 -6.94
C ALA A 135 -40.50 23.25 -8.39
N SER A 136 -41.56 23.02 -9.19
CA SER A 136 -41.40 22.65 -10.59
C SER A 136 -40.77 23.81 -11.35
N VAL A 137 -40.02 23.52 -12.41
CA VAL A 137 -39.41 24.58 -13.23
C VAL A 137 -40.48 25.50 -13.84
N GLU A 138 -41.70 24.99 -14.04
CA GLU A 138 -42.87 25.72 -14.50
C GLU A 138 -43.48 26.66 -13.45
N ASP A 139 -43.20 26.47 -12.16
CA ASP A 139 -43.65 27.36 -11.09
C ASP A 139 -42.80 28.63 -11.00
N TYR A 140 -41.63 28.63 -11.65
CA TYR A 140 -40.80 29.82 -11.77
C TYR A 140 -41.24 30.66 -12.97
N SER A 141 -41.53 31.93 -12.72
CA SER A 141 -41.66 32.91 -13.79
C SER A 141 -40.29 33.13 -14.43
N HIS A 142 -40.00 32.37 -15.49
CA HIS A 142 -38.81 32.57 -16.30
C HIS A 142 -38.84 33.96 -16.93
N VAL A 143 -37.79 34.74 -16.68
CA VAL A 143 -37.59 36.04 -17.33
C VAL A 143 -36.75 35.80 -18.58
N GLU A 144 -37.36 35.89 -19.75
CA GLU A 144 -36.61 35.96 -21.01
C GLU A 144 -35.86 37.29 -21.06
N VAL A 145 -34.53 37.21 -20.96
CA VAL A 145 -33.64 38.37 -21.10
C VAL A 145 -33.13 38.42 -22.54
N PRO A 146 -33.71 39.23 -23.43
CA PRO A 146 -33.18 39.40 -24.76
C PRO A 146 -31.79 40.06 -24.70
N PRO A 147 -30.85 39.69 -25.60
CA PRO A 147 -29.44 40.09 -25.52
C PRO A 147 -29.17 41.60 -25.66
N SER A 148 -30.19 42.42 -25.91
CA SER A 148 -30.08 43.86 -26.18
C SER A 148 -30.90 44.77 -25.26
N LEU A 149 -31.53 44.25 -24.21
CA LEU A 149 -32.31 45.06 -23.27
C LEU A 149 -31.76 44.95 -21.84
N PRO A 150 -31.43 46.06 -21.16
CA PRO A 150 -31.00 46.00 -19.77
C PRO A 150 -32.17 45.59 -18.87
N LEU A 151 -31.91 44.67 -17.95
CA LEU A 151 -32.85 44.19 -16.95
C LEU A 151 -33.32 45.34 -16.05
N ASN A 152 -34.62 45.64 -16.05
CA ASN A 152 -35.20 46.53 -15.06
C ASN A 152 -35.65 45.69 -13.86
N VAL A 153 -34.89 45.78 -12.77
CA VAL A 153 -35.22 45.18 -11.47
C VAL A 153 -35.67 46.32 -10.56
N ASP A 154 -36.97 46.37 -10.26
CA ASP A 154 -37.48 47.19 -9.14
C ASP A 154 -37.28 46.42 -7.83
#